data_AF-A0A968MS96-F1
#
_entry.id   AF-A0A968MS96-F1
#
_cell.length_a   1.000
_cell.length_b   1.000
_cell.length_c   1.000
_cell.angle_alpha   90.00
_cell.angle_beta   90.00
_cell.angle_gamma   90.00
#
_symmetry.space_group_name_H-M   'P 1'
#
loop_
_entity.id
_entity.type
_entity.pdbx_description
1 polymer ?
#
loop_
_entity_poly.entity_id
_entity_poly.type
_entity_poly.pdbx_seq_one_letter_code
_entity_poly.pdbx_strand_id
1 'polypeptide(L)'
;MSVTEILTDSIHKQFAANKRVNLFYENLDFRNHFLQETKEIIRKYKWDLLRIDDENQAESWIRLMTEKAVNTFCLNNQFMDLRESHTFELGTLYKLLWKEIIEELKSESVNFDGIQKSHLSRLTNWLMQSNSFVKEINNSKEPATSEVVCSEYSAEFQLKLLNVNLDEIIEPVLDIGCGQSAHLVSFYVIKELKLMELKD
;
A
#
# COMPACT_ATOMS: atom_id res chain seq x y z
N MET A 1 10.81 29.71 0.08
CA MET A 1 10.68 28.26 0.28
C MET A 1 11.90 27.61 -0.35
N SER A 2 12.67 26.86 0.43
CA SER A 2 13.84 26.12 -0.04
C SER A 2 13.43 24.96 -0.96
N VAL A 3 14.36 24.47 -1.80
CA VAL A 3 14.11 23.27 -2.64
C VAL A 3 13.69 22.09 -1.77
N THR A 4 14.29 21.93 -0.59
CA THR A 4 13.94 20.88 0.38
C THR A 4 12.49 20.93 0.81
N GLU A 5 11.99 22.11 1.17
CA GLU A 5 10.58 22.31 1.55
C GLU A 5 9.64 22.01 0.38
N ILE A 6 9.99 22.46 -0.83
CA ILE A 6 9.19 22.24 -2.04
C ILE A 6 9.10 20.75 -2.38
N LEU A 7 10.21 20.02 -2.35
CA LEU A 7 10.24 18.58 -2.62
C LEU A 7 9.46 17.80 -1.56
N THR A 8 9.60 18.18 -0.29
CA THR A 8 8.86 17.57 0.83
C THR A 8 7.35 17.76 0.67
N ASP A 9 6.91 18.98 0.35
CA ASP A 9 5.51 19.30 0.09
C ASP A 9 4.97 18.53 -1.12
N SER A 10 5.74 18.46 -2.21
CA SER A 10 5.38 17.68 -3.40
C SER A 10 5.17 16.20 -3.06
N ILE A 11 6.05 15.60 -2.25
CA ILE A 11 5.89 14.21 -1.79
C ILE A 11 4.59 14.07 -0.99
N HIS A 12 4.32 14.97 -0.05
CA HIS A 12 3.07 14.93 0.73
C HIS A 12 1.82 14.98 -0.13
N LYS A 13 1.76 15.92 -1.09
CA LYS A 13 0.64 16.04 -2.03
C LYS A 13 0.51 14.79 -2.90
N GLN A 14 1.63 14.26 -3.38
CA GLN A 14 1.65 13.05 -4.21
C GLN A 14 1.07 11.83 -3.48
N PHE A 15 1.44 11.63 -2.21
CA PHE A 15 0.86 10.56 -1.38
C PHE A 15 -0.60 10.83 -1.02
N ALA A 16 -0.98 12.08 -0.76
CA ALA A 16 -2.37 12.42 -0.47
C ALA A 16 -3.29 12.12 -1.67
N ALA A 17 -2.86 12.45 -2.88
CA ALA A 17 -3.60 12.15 -4.11
C ALA A 17 -3.72 10.65 -4.38
N ASN A 18 -2.67 9.88 -4.05
CA ASN A 18 -2.64 8.44 -4.31
C ASN A 18 -3.11 7.58 -3.12
N LYS A 19 -3.60 8.20 -2.04
CA LYS A 19 -3.87 7.52 -0.76
C LYS A 19 -4.80 6.32 -0.89
N ARG A 20 -5.74 6.35 -1.84
CA ARG A 20 -6.73 5.28 -2.06
C ARG A 20 -6.55 4.56 -3.40
N VAL A 21 -5.44 4.74 -4.10
CA VAL A 21 -5.25 4.07 -5.39
C VAL A 21 -5.21 2.56 -5.20
N ASN A 22 -6.09 1.84 -5.91
CA ASN A 22 -6.05 0.38 -5.94
C ASN A 22 -4.97 -0.11 -6.92
N LEU A 23 -3.87 -0.63 -6.37
CA LEU A 23 -2.76 -1.19 -7.15
C LEU A 23 -3.10 -2.47 -7.95
N PHE A 24 -4.28 -3.05 -7.70
CA PHE A 24 -4.80 -4.22 -8.44
C PHE A 24 -5.89 -3.85 -9.47
N TYR A 25 -6.12 -2.55 -9.69
CA TYR A 25 -7.08 -2.09 -10.68
C TYR A 25 -6.64 -2.46 -12.11
N GLU A 26 -7.55 -3.03 -12.90
CA GLU A 26 -7.24 -3.53 -14.24
C GLU A 26 -6.79 -2.45 -15.23
N ASN A 27 -7.24 -1.20 -15.05
CA ASN A 27 -6.86 -0.06 -15.89
C ASN A 27 -5.89 0.88 -15.17
N LEU A 28 -5.08 0.36 -14.23
CA LEU A 28 -4.12 1.13 -13.45
C LEU A 28 -3.16 1.94 -14.33
N ASP A 29 -2.65 1.31 -15.40
CA ASP A 29 -1.68 1.90 -16.32
C ASP A 29 -2.22 3.11 -17.11
N PHE A 30 -3.53 3.21 -17.30
CA PHE A 30 -4.16 4.30 -18.05
C PHE A 30 -4.44 5.54 -17.19
N ARG A 31 -4.17 5.46 -15.89
CA ARG A 31 -4.35 6.57 -14.96
C ARG A 31 -3.06 7.34 -14.77
N ASN A 32 -3.19 8.65 -14.61
CA ASN A 32 -2.08 9.48 -14.20
C ASN A 32 -1.98 9.46 -12.67
N HIS A 33 -0.93 8.83 -12.16
CA HIS A 33 -0.64 8.72 -10.73
C HIS A 33 0.39 9.74 -10.28
N PHE A 34 1.18 10.32 -11.19
CA PHE A 34 2.03 11.46 -10.91
C PHE A 34 1.23 12.74 -11.10
N LEU A 35 1.14 13.54 -10.04
CA LEU A 35 0.50 14.83 -10.10
C LEU A 35 1.21 15.72 -11.12
N GLN A 36 0.43 16.49 -11.87
CA GLN A 36 0.98 17.43 -12.83
C GLN A 36 1.94 18.44 -12.16
N GLU A 37 1.58 18.90 -10.96
CA GLU A 37 2.43 19.75 -10.12
C GLU A 37 3.76 19.07 -9.77
N THR A 38 3.75 17.77 -9.43
CA THR A 38 4.97 16.99 -9.17
C THR A 38 5.85 16.89 -10.42
N LYS A 39 5.26 16.65 -11.61
CA LYS A 39 5.98 16.64 -12.88
C LYS A 39 6.63 18.00 -13.18
N GLU A 40 5.92 19.09 -12.88
CA GLU A 40 6.42 20.46 -13.05
C GLU A 40 7.55 20.80 -12.08
N ILE A 41 7.43 20.43 -10.80
CA ILE A 41 8.48 20.58 -9.80
C ILE A 41 9.74 19.83 -10.22
N ILE A 42 9.62 18.56 -10.64
CA ILE A 42 10.76 17.75 -11.09
C ILE A 42 11.48 18.43 -12.27
N ARG A 43 10.73 18.95 -13.26
CA ARG A 43 11.33 19.68 -14.39
C ARG A 43 11.98 20.99 -13.96
N LYS A 44 11.28 21.79 -13.15
CA LYS A 44 11.72 23.11 -12.71
C LYS A 44 13.00 23.05 -11.88
N TYR A 45 13.13 22.04 -11.03
CA TYR A 45 14.26 21.85 -10.12
C TYR A 45 15.23 20.77 -10.59
N LYS A 46 15.27 20.47 -11.90
CA LYS A 46 16.16 19.47 -12.51
C LYS A 46 17.60 19.55 -12.00
N TRP A 47 18.22 20.74 -12.04
CA TRP A 47 19.62 20.91 -11.65
C TRP A 47 19.86 20.72 -10.15
N ASP A 48 18.91 21.11 -9.31
CA ASP A 48 18.98 20.86 -7.88
C ASP A 48 18.86 19.37 -7.57
N LEU A 49 17.96 18.65 -8.25
CA LEU A 49 17.80 17.20 -8.09
C LEU A 49 19.05 16.43 -8.52
N LEU A 50 19.65 16.81 -9.65
CA LEU A 50 20.91 16.23 -10.12
C LEU A 50 22.04 16.46 -9.10
N ARG A 51 22.17 17.69 -8.58
CA ARG A 51 23.16 18.02 -7.54
C ARG A 51 22.93 17.23 -6.25
N ILE A 52 21.67 17.12 -5.79
CA ILE A 52 21.32 16.34 -4.60
C ILE A 52 21.73 14.87 -4.76
N ASP A 53 21.53 14.30 -5.95
CA ASP A 53 21.94 12.91 -6.25
C ASP A 53 23.47 12.78 -6.27
N ASP A 54 24.18 13.66 -6.98
CA ASP A 54 25.65 13.68 -7.07
C ASP A 54 26.31 13.83 -5.69
N GLU A 55 25.71 14.64 -4.81
CA GLU A 55 26.16 14.85 -3.42
C GLU A 55 25.70 13.74 -2.45
N ASN A 56 24.98 12.72 -2.92
CA ASN A 56 24.40 11.62 -2.12
C ASN A 56 23.47 12.10 -0.98
N GLN A 57 22.75 13.20 -1.20
CA GLN A 57 21.86 13.81 -0.18
C GLN A 57 20.40 13.36 -0.31
N ALA A 58 20.08 12.53 -1.30
CA ALA A 58 18.72 12.06 -1.60
C ALA A 58 18.07 11.21 -0.48
N GLU A 59 18.87 10.64 0.42
CA GLU A 59 18.44 9.62 1.40
C GLU A 59 17.26 10.08 2.27
N SER A 60 17.23 11.36 2.66
CA SER A 60 16.14 11.89 3.49
C SER A 60 14.77 11.85 2.80
N TRP A 61 14.71 12.13 1.48
CA TRP A 61 13.46 12.07 0.71
C TRP A 61 13.08 10.63 0.36
N ILE A 62 14.06 9.76 0.09
CA ILE A 62 13.82 8.31 -0.12
C ILE A 62 13.20 7.71 1.14
N ARG A 63 13.76 8.02 2.32
CA ARG A 63 13.21 7.60 3.61
C ARG A 63 11.80 8.16 3.83
N LEU A 64 11.59 9.45 3.58
CA LEU A 64 10.26 10.07 3.69
C LEU A 64 9.21 9.38 2.81
N MET A 65 9.53 9.10 1.54
CA MET A 65 8.61 8.40 0.64
C MET A 65 8.31 6.98 1.14
N THR A 66 9.33 6.29 1.65
CA THR A 66 9.18 4.94 2.22
C THR A 66 8.25 4.96 3.43
N GLU A 67 8.48 5.86 4.40
CA GLU A 67 7.65 6.03 5.58
C GLU A 67 6.20 6.38 5.21
N LYS A 68 6.01 7.26 4.22
CA LYS A 68 4.67 7.63 3.72
C LYS A 68 3.97 6.45 3.08
N ALA A 69 4.68 5.61 2.34
CA ALA A 69 4.13 4.40 1.73
C ALA A 69 3.70 3.37 2.77
N VAL A 70 4.56 3.05 3.74
CA VAL A 70 4.22 2.18 4.88
C VAL A 70 2.96 2.68 5.58
N ASN A 71 2.93 3.95 5.95
CA ASN A 71 1.76 4.55 6.60
C ASN A 71 0.51 4.47 5.73
N THR A 72 0.63 4.70 4.43
CA THR A 72 -0.51 4.61 3.50
C THR A 72 -1.04 3.18 3.42
N PHE A 73 -0.17 2.17 3.34
CA PHE A 73 -0.59 0.77 3.33
C PHE A 73 -1.28 0.37 4.64
N CYS A 74 -0.66 0.66 5.80
CA CYS A 74 -1.23 0.33 7.11
C CYS A 74 -2.55 1.06 7.39
N LEU A 75 -2.69 2.33 6.95
CA LEU A 75 -3.93 3.09 7.12
C LEU A 75 -5.08 2.56 6.27
N ASN A 76 -4.78 1.98 5.10
CA ASN A 76 -5.82 1.39 4.24
C ASN A 76 -6.15 -0.05 4.65
N ASN A 77 -5.26 -0.74 5.35
CA ASN A 77 -5.50 -2.10 5.82
C ASN A 77 -4.69 -2.41 7.08
N GLN A 78 -5.39 -2.54 8.22
CA GLN A 78 -4.78 -2.81 9.53
C GLN A 78 -4.10 -4.19 9.64
N PHE A 79 -4.38 -5.10 8.70
CA PHE A 79 -3.81 -6.45 8.69
C PHE A 79 -2.56 -6.56 7.82
N MET A 80 -2.06 -5.44 7.31
CA MET A 80 -0.77 -5.39 6.64
C MET A 80 0.35 -5.84 7.59
N ASP A 81 1.01 -6.94 7.25
CA ASP A 81 2.21 -7.39 7.93
C ASP A 81 3.44 -6.75 7.26
N LEU A 82 3.85 -5.59 7.77
CA LEU A 82 5.02 -4.85 7.29
C LEU A 82 6.17 -4.95 8.29
N ARG A 83 6.83 -6.09 8.29
CA ARG A 83 8.08 -6.34 9.03
C ARG A 83 9.21 -5.44 8.52
N GLU A 84 10.29 -5.40 9.28
CA GLU A 84 11.49 -4.63 8.94
C GLU A 84 12.02 -4.99 7.54
N SER A 85 12.02 -6.27 7.18
CA SER A 85 12.42 -6.74 5.84
C SER A 85 11.55 -6.15 4.72
N HIS A 86 10.23 -6.14 4.89
CA HIS A 86 9.30 -5.59 3.90
C HIS A 86 9.47 -4.06 3.78
N THR A 87 9.72 -3.38 4.89
CA THR A 87 10.00 -1.93 4.90
C THR A 87 11.31 -1.61 4.19
N PHE A 88 12.34 -2.43 4.40
CA PHE A 88 13.62 -2.30 3.69
C PHE A 88 13.50 -2.53 2.18
N GLU A 89 12.75 -3.56 1.77
CA GLU A 89 12.43 -3.83 0.37
C GLU A 89 11.70 -2.65 -0.27
N LEU A 90 10.69 -2.09 0.42
CA LEU A 90 9.95 -0.93 -0.05
C LEU A 90 10.86 0.30 -0.20
N GLY A 91 11.79 0.51 0.73
CA GLY A 91 12.82 1.56 0.62
C GLY A 91 13.71 1.39 -0.60
N THR A 92 14.04 0.14 -0.96
CA THR A 92 14.78 -0.17 -2.18
C THR A 92 13.96 0.20 -3.44
N LEU A 93 12.64 0.01 -3.43
CA LEU A 93 11.77 0.42 -4.54
C LEU A 93 11.72 1.94 -4.72
N TYR A 94 11.68 2.72 -3.63
CA TYR A 94 11.72 4.19 -3.69
C TYR A 94 13.10 4.71 -4.07
N LYS A 95 14.18 4.02 -3.70
CA LYS A 95 15.53 4.31 -4.19
C LYS A 95 15.65 4.08 -5.69
N LEU A 96 15.05 3.01 -6.21
CA LEU A 96 14.98 2.76 -7.66
C LEU A 96 14.17 3.83 -8.37
N LEU A 97 13.02 4.23 -7.80
CA LEU A 97 12.22 5.33 -8.34
C LEU A 97 13.03 6.62 -8.47
N TRP A 98 13.76 6.99 -7.41
CA TRP A 98 14.62 8.17 -7.41
C TRP A 98 15.66 8.10 -8.54
N LYS A 99 16.35 6.96 -8.67
CA LYS A 99 17.35 6.75 -9.74
C LYS A 99 16.75 6.89 -11.13
N GLU A 100 15.60 6.29 -11.40
CA GLU A 100 14.91 6.41 -12.69
C GLU A 100 14.55 7.88 -13.01
N ILE A 101 14.07 8.63 -12.02
CA ILE A 101 13.80 10.07 -12.18
C ILE A 101 15.09 10.82 -12.55
N ILE A 102 16.19 10.56 -11.84
CA ILE A 102 17.49 11.19 -12.11
C ILE A 102 18.04 10.83 -13.49
N GLU A 103 17.93 9.57 -13.89
CA GLU A 103 18.35 9.10 -15.21
C GLU A 103 17.54 9.76 -16.33
N GLU A 104 16.22 9.83 -16.19
CA GLU A 104 15.34 10.52 -17.15
C GLU A 104 15.58 12.03 -17.20
N LEU A 105 15.94 12.64 -16.06
CA LEU A 105 16.32 14.05 -16.01
C LEU A 105 17.60 14.35 -16.79
N LYS A 106 18.48 13.37 -17.02
CA LYS A 106 19.68 13.56 -17.86
C LYS A 106 19.34 13.64 -19.35
N SER A 107 18.17 13.14 -19.75
CA SER A 107 17.66 13.18 -21.12
C SER A 107 17.03 14.54 -21.47
N GLU A 108 16.77 14.75 -22.77
CA GLU A 108 16.10 15.97 -23.29
C GLU A 108 14.62 16.04 -22.89
N SER A 109 13.96 14.88 -22.79
CA SER A 109 12.56 14.74 -22.39
C SER A 109 12.43 13.68 -21.31
N VAL A 110 11.64 13.98 -20.27
CA VAL A 110 11.36 13.06 -19.15
C VAL A 110 10.12 12.23 -19.47
N ASN A 111 10.27 10.90 -19.54
CA ASN A 111 9.17 9.96 -19.71
C ASN A 111 8.52 9.60 -18.37
N PHE A 112 7.68 10.51 -17.86
CA PHE A 112 6.98 10.29 -16.58
C PHE A 112 6.05 9.07 -16.60
N ASP A 113 5.43 8.75 -17.73
CA ASP A 113 4.50 7.63 -17.83
C ASP A 113 5.25 6.29 -17.71
N GLY A 114 6.46 6.21 -18.31
CA GLY A 114 7.36 5.06 -18.16
C GLY A 114 7.86 4.86 -16.72
N ILE A 115 8.29 5.94 -16.06
CA ILE A 115 8.72 5.90 -14.65
C ILE A 115 7.58 5.39 -13.76
N GLN A 116 6.40 6.00 -13.90
CA GLN A 116 5.24 5.67 -13.10
C GLN A 116 4.81 4.21 -13.29
N LYS A 117 4.70 3.75 -14.55
CA LYS A 117 4.30 2.37 -14.86
C LYS A 117 5.28 1.35 -14.25
N SER A 118 6.58 1.62 -14.38
CA SER A 118 7.62 0.77 -13.81
C SER A 118 7.54 0.71 -12.29
N HIS A 119 7.34 1.86 -11.63
CA HIS A 119 7.20 1.92 -10.18
C HIS A 119 5.94 1.23 -9.67
N LEU A 120 4.78 1.45 -10.31
CA LEU A 120 3.53 0.80 -9.93
C LEU A 120 3.62 -0.72 -10.08
N SER A 121 4.20 -1.21 -11.18
CA SER A 121 4.44 -2.64 -11.38
C SER A 121 5.29 -3.24 -10.24
N ARG A 122 6.36 -2.55 -9.83
CA ARG A 122 7.19 -2.98 -8.69
C ARG A 122 6.41 -2.98 -7.37
N LEU A 123 5.62 -1.94 -7.11
CA LEU A 123 4.78 -1.87 -5.91
C LEU A 123 3.74 -2.99 -5.88
N THR A 124 3.05 -3.25 -6.99
CA THR A 124 2.05 -4.33 -7.10
C THR A 124 2.71 -5.70 -6.87
N ASN A 125 3.87 -5.95 -7.46
CA ASN A 125 4.61 -7.19 -7.26
C ASN A 125 5.09 -7.36 -5.81
N TRP A 126 5.64 -6.31 -5.21
CA TRP A 126 6.04 -6.32 -3.80
C TRP A 126 4.86 -6.57 -2.87
N LEU A 127 3.70 -5.97 -3.16
CA LEU A 127 2.50 -6.16 -2.36
C LEU A 127 1.97 -7.60 -2.49
N MET A 128 2.03 -8.20 -3.69
CA MET A 128 1.71 -9.61 -3.90
C MET A 128 2.62 -10.57 -3.15
N GLN A 129 3.90 -10.23 -2.97
CA GLN A 129 4.87 -11.08 -2.27
C GLN A 129 4.79 -10.93 -0.75
N SER A 130 4.61 -9.70 -0.27
CA SER A 130 4.58 -9.40 1.17
C SER A 130 3.21 -9.60 1.81
N ASN A 131 2.13 -9.28 1.10
CA ASN A 131 0.76 -9.23 1.60
C ASN A 131 -0.25 -9.64 0.51
N SER A 132 -0.12 -10.88 0.00
CA SER A 132 -0.92 -11.38 -1.13
C SER A 132 -2.43 -11.30 -0.93
N PHE A 133 -2.89 -11.36 0.33
CA PHE A 133 -4.30 -11.28 0.70
C PHE A 133 -4.95 -9.96 0.30
N VAL A 134 -4.18 -8.88 0.12
CA VAL A 134 -4.71 -7.56 -0.25
C VAL A 134 -5.40 -7.60 -1.62
N LYS A 135 -4.98 -8.50 -2.51
CA LYS A 135 -5.64 -8.74 -3.80
C LYS A 135 -7.04 -9.34 -3.64
N GLU A 136 -7.28 -10.12 -2.59
CA GLU A 136 -8.60 -10.72 -2.32
C GLU A 136 -9.60 -9.67 -1.81
N ILE A 137 -9.11 -8.64 -1.11
CA ILE A 137 -9.93 -7.56 -0.54
C ILE A 137 -10.18 -6.45 -1.58
N ASN A 138 -9.18 -6.08 -2.36
CA ASN A 138 -9.29 -5.00 -3.33
C ASN A 138 -9.79 -5.51 -4.68
N ASN A 139 -11.06 -5.29 -4.99
CA ASN A 139 -11.68 -5.65 -6.26
C ASN A 139 -10.96 -4.98 -7.46
N SER A 140 -10.50 -5.78 -8.43
CA SER A 140 -9.76 -5.29 -9.60
C SER A 140 -10.56 -4.39 -10.54
N LYS A 141 -11.89 -4.34 -10.41
CA LYS A 141 -12.76 -3.43 -11.16
C LYS A 141 -12.91 -2.06 -10.53
N GLU A 142 -12.57 -1.94 -9.24
CA GLU A 142 -12.67 -0.68 -8.51
C GLU A 142 -11.33 0.06 -8.53
N PRO A 143 -11.29 1.33 -8.94
CA PRO A 143 -10.05 2.08 -9.03
C PRO A 143 -9.52 2.56 -7.67
N ALA A 144 -10.38 2.56 -6.66
CA ALA A 144 -10.04 2.94 -5.30
C ALA A 144 -10.07 1.72 -4.38
N THR A 145 -9.17 1.68 -3.40
CA THR A 145 -9.23 0.68 -2.33
C THR A 145 -10.52 0.85 -1.54
N SER A 146 -11.13 -0.26 -1.14
CA SER A 146 -12.25 -0.21 -0.19
C SER A 146 -11.75 0.43 1.10
N GLU A 147 -12.55 1.33 1.67
CA GLU A 147 -12.29 1.81 3.02
C GLU A 147 -12.50 0.63 3.96
N VAL A 148 -11.41 0.05 4.47
CA VAL A 148 -11.48 -0.93 5.54
C VAL A 148 -11.82 -0.17 6.81
N VAL A 149 -13.10 0.19 6.95
CA VAL A 149 -13.65 0.54 8.25
C VAL A 149 -13.55 -0.74 9.08
N CYS A 150 -13.04 -0.65 10.32
CA CYS A 150 -12.74 -1.77 11.22
C CYS A 150 -13.89 -2.79 11.48
N SER A 151 -15.01 -2.73 10.78
CA SER A 151 -16.23 -3.39 11.19
C SER A 151 -16.54 -4.74 10.54
N GLU A 152 -16.12 -5.08 9.30
CA GLU A 152 -16.83 -6.18 8.60
C GLU A 152 -16.00 -7.02 7.62
N TYR A 153 -14.83 -7.51 8.03
CA TYR A 153 -14.24 -8.63 7.31
C TYR A 153 -15.11 -9.89 7.47
N SER A 154 -15.27 -10.68 6.42
CA SER A 154 -15.98 -11.95 6.52
C SER A 154 -15.27 -12.89 7.50
N ALA A 155 -16.04 -13.73 8.19
CA ALA A 155 -15.48 -14.68 9.15
C ALA A 155 -14.46 -15.61 8.50
N GLU A 156 -14.73 -16.07 7.28
CA GLU A 156 -13.85 -16.95 6.51
C GLU A 156 -12.50 -16.29 6.20
N PHE A 157 -12.53 -15.00 5.85
CA PHE A 157 -11.31 -14.24 5.60
C PHE A 157 -10.51 -14.05 6.90
N GLN A 158 -11.17 -13.70 8.00
CA GLN A 158 -10.53 -13.54 9.31
C GLN A 158 -9.87 -14.84 9.79
N LEU A 159 -10.55 -15.98 9.66
CA LEU A 159 -10.00 -17.29 10.03
C LEU A 159 -8.76 -17.66 9.22
N LYS A 160 -8.82 -17.44 7.90
CA LYS A 160 -7.69 -17.67 7.00
C LYS A 160 -6.51 -16.76 7.34
N LEU A 161 -6.78 -15.47 7.57
CA LEU A 161 -5.75 -14.48 7.86
C LEU A 161 -5.07 -14.72 9.21
N LEU A 162 -5.85 -15.00 10.25
CA LEU A 162 -5.35 -15.27 11.60
C LEU A 162 -4.82 -16.71 11.76
N ASN A 163 -4.92 -17.53 10.71
CA ASN A 163 -4.58 -18.95 10.70
C ASN A 163 -5.24 -19.70 11.88
N VAL A 164 -6.53 -19.43 12.10
CA VAL A 164 -7.31 -20.02 13.19
C VAL A 164 -8.03 -21.26 12.67
N ASN A 165 -7.70 -22.42 13.24
CA ASN A 165 -8.48 -23.63 13.05
C ASN A 165 -9.57 -23.72 14.12
N LEU A 166 -10.84 -23.59 13.71
CA LEU A 166 -11.99 -23.62 14.63
C LEU A 166 -12.07 -24.91 15.45
N ASP A 167 -11.60 -26.03 14.92
CA ASP A 167 -11.70 -27.33 15.60
C ASP A 167 -10.63 -27.50 16.70
N GLU A 168 -9.66 -26.59 16.76
CA GLU A 168 -8.55 -26.58 17.73
C GLU A 168 -8.69 -25.45 18.77
N ILE A 169 -9.74 -24.62 18.67
CA ILE A 169 -9.94 -23.52 19.60
C ILE A 169 -10.33 -24.06 20.97
N ILE A 170 -9.64 -23.58 22.00
CA ILE A 170 -9.98 -23.86 23.39
C ILE A 170 -10.98 -22.81 23.86
N GLU A 171 -12.13 -23.26 24.31
CA GLU A 171 -13.22 -22.40 24.80
C GLU A 171 -13.02 -22.00 26.28
N PRO A 172 -13.51 -20.81 26.69
CA PRO A 172 -14.31 -19.84 25.91
C PRO A 172 -13.47 -18.88 25.05
N VAL A 173 -14.04 -18.45 23.92
CA VAL A 173 -13.40 -17.52 22.98
C VAL A 173 -13.84 -16.08 23.27
N LEU A 174 -12.88 -15.15 23.36
CA LEU A 174 -13.14 -13.71 23.45
C LEU A 174 -12.60 -13.01 22.21
N ASP A 175 -13.50 -12.42 21.41
CA ASP A 175 -13.16 -11.60 20.25
C ASP A 175 -13.16 -10.12 20.62
N ILE A 176 -11.97 -9.53 20.77
CA ILE A 176 -11.79 -8.11 21.10
C ILE A 176 -11.68 -7.30 19.81
N GLY A 177 -12.67 -6.43 19.57
CA GLY A 177 -12.72 -5.63 18.34
C GLY A 177 -13.47 -6.32 17.19
N CYS A 178 -14.45 -7.16 17.50
CA CYS A 178 -15.26 -7.95 16.57
C CYS A 178 -16.09 -7.14 15.54
N GLY A 179 -16.03 -5.81 15.59
CA GLY A 179 -16.86 -4.92 14.77
C GLY A 179 -18.33 -4.91 15.22
N GLN A 180 -19.14 -4.10 14.56
CA GLN A 180 -20.56 -3.96 14.90
C GLN A 180 -21.36 -5.24 14.57
N SER A 181 -20.98 -5.93 13.48
CA SER A 181 -21.70 -7.11 12.99
C SER A 181 -21.19 -8.43 13.57
N ALA A 182 -20.08 -8.41 14.33
CA ALA A 182 -19.53 -9.58 15.03
C ALA A 182 -19.48 -10.84 14.14
N HIS A 183 -19.03 -10.70 12.89
CA HIS A 183 -19.17 -11.75 11.87
C HIS A 183 -18.50 -13.07 12.29
N LEU A 184 -17.30 -13.00 12.89
CA LEU A 184 -16.58 -14.20 13.34
C LEU A 184 -17.29 -14.93 14.48
N VAL A 185 -17.77 -14.19 15.49
CA VAL A 185 -18.56 -14.75 16.60
C VAL A 185 -19.85 -15.37 16.08
N SER A 186 -20.58 -14.65 15.22
CA SER A 186 -21.84 -15.15 14.64
C SER A 186 -21.63 -16.41 13.81
N PHE A 187 -20.56 -16.46 13.01
CA PHE A 187 -20.18 -17.63 12.23
C PHE A 187 -19.88 -18.84 13.13
N TYR A 188 -19.15 -18.64 14.23
CA TYR A 188 -18.82 -19.70 15.19
C TYR A 188 -20.08 -20.27 15.85
N VAL A 189 -20.99 -19.40 16.34
CA VAL A 189 -22.27 -19.83 16.94
C VAL A 189 -23.13 -20.63 15.96
N ILE A 190 -23.24 -20.19 14.71
CA ILE A 190 -24.01 -20.92 13.68
C ILE A 190 -23.36 -22.29 13.38
N LYS A 191 -22.03 -22.38 13.35
CA LYS A 191 -21.32 -23.65 13.10
C LYS A 191 -21.53 -24.62 14.26
N GLU A 192 -21.44 -24.16 15.51
CA GLU A 192 -21.71 -24.99 16.69
C GLU A 192 -23.15 -25.52 16.71
N LEU A 193 -24.15 -24.66 16.46
CA LEU A 193 -25.55 -25.08 16.41
C LEU A 193 -25.79 -26.16 15.35
N LYS A 194 -25.18 -26.04 14.16
CA LYS A 194 -25.26 -27.08 13.11
C LYS A 194 -24.54 -28.38 13.50
N LEU A 195 -23.45 -28.31 14.25
CA LEU A 195 -22.74 -29.49 14.75
C LEU A 195 -23.52 -30.21 15.86
N MET A 196 -24.35 -29.50 16.61
CA MET A 196 -25.28 -30.08 17.58
C MET A 196 -26.46 -30.77 16.87
N GLU A 197 -27.07 -30.14 15.86
CA GLU A 197 -28.19 -30.72 15.08
C GLU A 197 -27.80 -31.98 14.28
N LEU A 198 -26.51 -32.18 13.96
CA LEU A 198 -26.01 -33.36 13.25
C LEU A 198 -25.62 -34.52 14.18
N LYS A 199 -25.66 -34.31 15.50
CA LYS A 199 -25.34 -35.33 16.52
C LYS A 199 -26.59 -35.96 17.15
N ASP A 200 -27.78 -35.52 16.74
CA ASP A 200 -29.09 -36.11 17.05
C ASP A 200 -29.58 -37.01 15.90
#